data_AF-X1R3H2-F1
#
_entry.id   AF-X1R3H2-F1
#
_cell.length_a   1.000
_cell.length_b   1.000
_cell.length_c   1.000
_cell.angle_alpha   90.00
_cell.angle_beta   90.00
_cell.angle_gamma   90.00
#
_symmetry.space_group_name_H-M   'P 1'
#
loop_
_entity.id
_entity.type
_entity.pdbx_description
1 polymer ?
#
loop_
_entity_poly.entity_id
_entity_poly.type
_entity_poly.pdbx_seq_one_letter_code
_entity_poly.pdbx_strand_id
1 'polypeptide(L)'
;MSFYQVKGIADGMSLWEYVGFSNYTNLIGSQLFRQSLINIFKIWFIGGIIAIFFATLFAVILTSGVRFKAFWRSLIYLPNTISAVAIATMWTQYVYSNQDFGLLKSLFGALGIRALADIQWTGPRFIFTSMLIAFCFGSVGYFMLILLAGMERIPKELYEFSR
;
A
#
# COMPACT_ATOMS: atom_id res chain seq x y z
N MET A 1 -23.18 3.26 -19.99
CA MET A 1 -23.04 4.05 -18.76
C MET A 1 -22.12 5.26 -18.91
N SER A 2 -20.92 5.17 -19.48
CA SER A 2 -20.04 6.36 -19.54
C SER A 2 -20.51 7.46 -20.51
N PHE A 3 -21.08 7.09 -21.66
CA PHE A 3 -21.65 8.03 -22.65
C PHE A 3 -23.16 8.25 -22.53
N TYR A 4 -23.80 7.55 -21.59
CA TYR A 4 -25.25 7.56 -21.41
C TYR A 4 -25.57 7.94 -19.97
N GLN A 5 -26.51 8.86 -19.77
CA GLN A 5 -26.99 9.20 -18.45
C GLN A 5 -27.98 8.14 -17.98
N VAL A 6 -27.67 7.51 -16.86
CA VAL A 6 -28.49 6.50 -16.20
C VAL A 6 -28.93 7.09 -14.86
N LYS A 7 -30.24 7.26 -14.65
CA LYS A 7 -30.79 7.91 -13.45
C LYS A 7 -30.91 6.93 -12.27
N GLY A 8 -31.18 5.65 -12.54
CA GLY A 8 -31.24 4.56 -11.57
C GLY A 8 -30.44 3.32 -11.98
N ILE A 9 -29.80 2.66 -11.01
CA ILE A 9 -28.94 1.47 -11.23
C ILE A 9 -29.72 0.29 -11.84
N ALA A 10 -31.04 0.24 -11.63
CA ALA A 10 -31.94 -0.78 -12.15
C ALA A 10 -32.77 -0.32 -13.37
N ASP A 11 -32.51 0.88 -13.90
CA ASP A 11 -33.26 1.40 -15.06
C ASP A 11 -32.95 0.58 -16.30
N GLY A 12 -34.00 0.17 -17.02
CA GLY A 12 -33.88 -0.50 -18.31
C GLY A 12 -33.14 0.38 -19.32
N MET A 13 -32.44 -0.26 -20.27
CA MET A 13 -31.64 0.45 -21.29
C MET A 13 -32.46 1.42 -22.15
N SER A 14 -33.78 1.26 -22.21
CA SER A 14 -34.71 2.18 -22.88
C SER A 14 -34.80 3.58 -22.24
N LEU A 15 -34.43 3.70 -20.96
CA LEU A 15 -34.43 4.96 -20.21
C LEU A 15 -33.08 5.67 -20.23
N TRP A 16 -32.08 5.10 -20.92
CA TRP A 16 -30.73 5.66 -20.96
C TRP A 16 -30.65 6.77 -22.02
N GLU A 17 -30.31 7.97 -21.59
CA GLU A 17 -30.17 9.12 -22.49
C GLU A 17 -28.72 9.23 -22.98
N TYR A 18 -28.47 9.33 -24.28
CA TYR A 18 -27.12 9.55 -24.80
C TYR A 18 -26.67 10.98 -24.52
N VAL A 19 -25.61 11.15 -23.72
CA VAL A 19 -25.10 12.45 -23.27
C VAL A 19 -23.67 12.74 -23.74
N GLY A 20 -23.13 11.90 -24.64
CA GLY A 20 -21.77 12.04 -25.16
C GLY A 20 -20.73 12.15 -24.05
N PHE A 21 -19.91 13.21 -24.08
CA PHE A 21 -18.82 13.41 -23.12
C PHE A 21 -19.18 14.18 -21.85
N SER A 22 -20.45 14.58 -21.66
CA SER A 22 -20.90 15.39 -20.52
C SER A 22 -20.51 14.80 -19.16
N ASN A 23 -20.59 13.47 -19.02
CA ASN A 23 -20.20 12.76 -17.81
C ASN A 23 -18.71 12.96 -17.47
N TYR A 24 -17.82 12.98 -18.47
CA TYR A 24 -16.38 13.16 -18.26
C TYR A 24 -16.04 14.60 -17.87
N THR A 25 -16.65 15.59 -18.52
CA THR A 25 -16.45 17.00 -18.17
C THR A 25 -16.94 17.31 -16.76
N ASN A 26 -18.09 16.75 -16.37
CA ASN A 26 -18.63 16.88 -15.02
C ASN A 26 -17.73 16.20 -13.98
N LEU A 27 -17.18 15.02 -14.30
CA LEU A 27 -16.29 14.28 -13.43
C LEU A 27 -14.97 15.03 -13.19
N ILE A 28 -14.34 15.58 -14.24
CA ILE A 28 -13.11 16.39 -14.13
C ILE A 28 -13.35 17.68 -13.34
N GLY A 29 -14.56 18.25 -13.47
CA GLY A 29 -15.01 19.40 -12.68
C GLY A 29 -15.16 19.12 -11.18
N SER A 30 -15.42 17.86 -10.79
CA SER A 30 -15.68 17.47 -9.41
C SER A 30 -14.44 17.57 -8.51
N GLN A 31 -14.61 18.21 -7.35
CA GLN A 31 -13.58 18.27 -6.30
C GLN A 31 -13.19 16.86 -5.81
N LEU A 32 -14.17 15.95 -5.70
CA LEU A 32 -13.92 14.58 -5.24
C LEU A 32 -13.01 13.83 -6.21
N PHE A 33 -13.24 13.98 -7.52
CA PHE A 33 -12.41 13.34 -8.53
C PHE A 33 -10.98 13.86 -8.53
N ARG A 34 -10.81 15.19 -8.47
CA ARG A 34 -9.49 15.82 -8.35
C ARG A 34 -8.76 15.36 -7.09
N GLN A 35 -9.45 15.27 -5.96
CA GLN A 35 -8.85 14.78 -4.71
C GLN A 35 -8.44 13.31 -4.81
N SER A 36 -9.26 12.46 -5.42
CA SER A 36 -8.95 11.04 -5.65
C SER A 36 -7.74 10.85 -6.55
N LEU A 37 -7.61 11.63 -7.62
CA LEU A 37 -6.42 11.62 -8.48
C LEU A 37 -5.15 12.00 -7.72
N ILE A 38 -5.21 13.06 -6.92
CA ILE A 38 -4.08 13.48 -6.07
C ILE A 38 -3.72 12.37 -5.08
N ASN A 39 -4.71 11.71 -4.48
CA ASN A 39 -4.46 10.62 -3.53
C ASN A 39 -3.81 9.42 -4.21
N ILE A 40 -4.29 9.02 -5.39
CA ILE A 40 -3.66 7.94 -6.18
C ILE A 40 -2.23 8.30 -6.53
N PHE A 41 -1.99 9.53 -7.00
CA PHE A 41 -0.64 9.99 -7.31
C PHE A 41 0.27 9.97 -6.08
N LYS A 42 -0.22 10.41 -4.91
CA LYS A 42 0.53 10.33 -3.65
C LYS A 42 0.82 8.90 -3.24
N ILE A 43 -0.14 7.98 -3.36
CA ILE A 43 0.08 6.56 -3.04
C ILE A 43 1.15 5.98 -3.95
N TRP A 44 1.06 6.24 -5.26
CA TRP A 44 2.02 5.74 -6.23
C TRP A 44 3.42 6.32 -6.00
N PHE A 45 3.54 7.64 -5.83
CA PHE A 45 4.82 8.31 -5.68
C PHE A 45 5.45 8.05 -4.30
N ILE A 46 4.74 8.40 -3.22
CA ILE A 46 5.27 8.29 -1.85
C ILE A 46 5.35 6.82 -1.44
N GLY A 47 4.27 6.07 -1.64
CA GLY A 47 4.23 4.63 -1.33
C GLY A 47 5.22 3.84 -2.18
N GLY A 48 5.35 4.18 -3.46
CA GLY A 48 6.35 3.57 -4.34
C GLY A 48 7.78 3.83 -3.88
N ILE A 49 8.13 5.08 -3.55
CA ILE A 49 9.47 5.43 -3.01
C ILE A 49 9.76 4.64 -1.74
N ILE A 50 8.84 4.64 -0.77
CA ILE A 50 9.01 3.94 0.50
C ILE A 50 9.16 2.42 0.26
N ALA A 51 8.29 1.83 -0.55
CA ALA A 51 8.31 0.40 -0.84
C ALA A 51 9.60 -0.02 -1.54
N ILE A 52 10.06 0.74 -2.55
CA ILE A 52 11.29 0.46 -3.28
C ILE A 52 12.52 0.66 -2.37
N PHE A 53 12.52 1.69 -1.51
CA PHE A 53 13.60 1.92 -0.56
C PHE A 53 13.79 0.72 0.37
N PHE A 54 12.73 0.28 1.04
CA PHE A 54 12.79 -0.89 1.92
C PHE A 54 13.05 -2.19 1.16
N ALA A 55 12.48 -2.36 -0.03
CA ALA A 55 12.74 -3.51 -0.88
C ALA A 55 14.22 -3.62 -1.26
N THR A 56 14.84 -2.50 -1.65
CA THR A 56 16.27 -2.42 -1.97
C THR A 56 17.11 -2.72 -0.74
N LEU A 57 16.79 -2.11 0.40
CA LEU A 57 17.48 -2.35 1.66
C LEU A 57 17.49 -3.84 2.02
N PHE A 58 16.32 -4.49 2.01
CA PHE A 58 16.23 -5.92 2.31
C PHE A 58 16.92 -6.80 1.27
N ALA A 59 16.80 -6.46 -0.01
CA ALA A 59 17.43 -7.23 -1.07
C ALA A 59 18.98 -7.17 -0.98
N VAL A 60 19.56 -6.01 -0.64
CA VAL A 60 21.00 -5.86 -0.39
C VAL A 60 21.43 -6.66 0.84
N ILE A 61 20.69 -6.55 1.96
CA ILE A 61 20.96 -7.34 3.18
C ILE A 61 20.91 -8.84 2.88
N LEU A 62 19.96 -9.32 2.08
CA LEU A 62 19.89 -10.73 1.72
C LEU A 62 21.03 -11.16 0.77
N THR A 63 21.60 -10.23 0.01
CA THR A 63 22.71 -10.50 -0.90
C THR A 63 24.06 -10.56 -0.18
N SER A 64 24.19 -9.94 1.00
CA SER A 64 25.45 -9.86 1.76
C SER A 64 25.87 -11.16 2.49
N GLY A 65 25.15 -12.28 2.31
CA GLY A 65 25.52 -13.58 2.87
C GLY A 65 24.87 -13.93 4.22
N VAL A 66 23.71 -13.35 4.52
CA VAL A 66 22.95 -13.63 5.75
C VAL A 66 22.58 -15.12 5.86
N ARG A 67 22.75 -15.69 7.06
CA ARG A 67 22.38 -17.09 7.37
C ARG A 67 20.86 -17.26 7.25
N PHE A 68 20.40 -18.40 6.73
CA PHE A 68 18.99 -18.71 6.48
C PHE A 68 18.29 -17.76 5.47
N LYS A 69 18.99 -17.33 4.42
CA LYS A 69 18.46 -16.45 3.37
C LYS A 69 17.09 -16.87 2.83
N ALA A 70 16.86 -18.17 2.62
CA ALA A 70 15.57 -18.68 2.13
C ALA A 70 14.41 -18.42 3.10
N PHE A 71 14.65 -18.56 4.41
CA PHE A 71 13.65 -18.28 5.44
C PHE A 71 13.27 -16.79 5.45
N TRP A 72 14.26 -15.90 5.44
CA TRP A 72 14.02 -14.45 5.43
C TRP A 72 13.30 -13.99 4.15
N ARG A 73 13.64 -14.57 2.99
CA ARG A 73 12.91 -14.33 1.73
C ARG A 73 11.43 -14.64 1.86
N SER A 74 11.11 -15.82 2.38
CA SER A 74 9.72 -16.26 2.56
C SER A 74 8.98 -15.37 3.58
N LEU A 75 9.62 -15.02 4.69
CA LEU A 75 9.01 -14.20 5.73
C LEU A 75 8.67 -12.79 5.24
N ILE A 76 9.60 -12.13 4.53
CA ILE A 76 9.40 -10.78 3.99
C ILE A 76 8.38 -10.79 2.83
N TYR A 77 8.30 -11.88 2.08
CA TYR A 77 7.33 -12.04 0.99
C TYR A 77 5.93 -12.45 1.47
N LEU A 78 5.82 -13.07 2.65
CA LEU A 78 4.57 -13.59 3.21
C LEU A 78 3.39 -12.60 3.17
N PRO A 79 3.55 -11.30 3.49
CA PRO A 79 2.42 -10.37 3.41
C PRO A 79 1.80 -10.30 2.01
N ASN A 80 2.60 -10.38 0.95
CA ASN A 80 2.12 -10.29 -0.42
C ASN A 80 1.27 -11.49 -0.84
N THR A 81 1.37 -12.63 -0.14
CA THR A 81 0.55 -13.81 -0.43
C THR A 81 -0.84 -13.73 0.19
N ILE A 82 -1.06 -12.81 1.13
CA ILE A 82 -2.35 -12.58 1.79
C ILE A 82 -3.19 -11.67 0.89
N SER A 83 -4.50 -11.94 0.79
CA SER A 83 -5.43 -11.09 0.05
C SER A 83 -5.38 -9.64 0.54
N ALA A 84 -5.42 -8.68 -0.41
CA ALA A 84 -5.43 -7.26 -0.09
C ALA A 84 -6.56 -6.87 0.87
N VAL A 85 -7.73 -7.51 0.75
CA VAL A 85 -8.86 -7.30 1.65
C VAL A 85 -8.52 -7.78 3.06
N ALA A 86 -7.88 -8.94 3.20
CA ALA A 86 -7.48 -9.49 4.50
C ALA A 86 -6.37 -8.67 5.17
N ILE A 87 -5.46 -8.06 4.40
CA ILE A 87 -4.48 -7.08 4.92
C ILE A 87 -5.22 -5.83 5.43
N ALA A 88 -6.16 -5.28 4.65
CA ALA A 88 -6.91 -4.08 5.03
C ALA A 88 -7.74 -4.31 6.30
N THR A 89 -8.65 -5.28 6.29
CA THR A 89 -8.75 -6.36 7.29
C THR A 89 -8.01 -6.19 8.61
N MET A 90 -6.90 -6.91 8.68
CA MET A 90 -5.95 -7.00 9.78
C MET A 90 -5.52 -5.62 10.28
N TRP A 91 -5.12 -4.73 9.37
CA TRP A 91 -4.59 -3.43 9.76
C TRP A 91 -5.66 -2.54 10.37
N THR A 92 -6.85 -2.43 9.78
CA THR A 92 -7.92 -1.55 10.27
C THR A 92 -8.57 -2.05 11.56
N GLN A 93 -8.84 -3.36 11.66
CA GLN A 93 -9.61 -3.94 12.77
C GLN A 93 -8.75 -4.41 13.94
N TYR A 94 -7.46 -4.71 13.72
CA TYR A 94 -6.59 -5.26 14.78
C TYR A 94 -5.38 -4.39 15.05
N VAL A 95 -4.63 -3.95 14.02
CA VAL A 95 -3.40 -3.19 14.23
C VAL A 95 -3.70 -1.73 14.66
N TYR A 96 -4.62 -1.09 13.94
CA TYR A 96 -5.03 0.30 14.09
C TYR A 96 -6.29 0.47 14.95
N SER A 97 -6.77 -0.61 15.58
CA SER A 97 -7.93 -0.53 16.46
C SER A 97 -7.63 0.37 17.66
N ASN A 98 -8.58 1.26 17.97
CA ASN A 98 -8.52 2.09 19.17
C ASN A 98 -9.01 1.37 20.43
N GLN A 99 -9.45 0.11 20.29
CA GLN A 99 -9.83 -0.73 21.42
C GLN A 99 -8.57 -1.21 22.15
N ASP A 100 -8.72 -1.69 23.38
CA ASP A 100 -7.56 -2.04 24.23
C ASP A 100 -6.75 -3.23 23.71
N PHE A 101 -7.34 -4.05 22.82
CA PHE A 101 -6.64 -5.10 22.10
C PHE A 101 -5.91 -4.61 20.84
N GLY A 102 -6.05 -3.34 20.47
CA GLY A 102 -5.40 -2.77 19.31
C GLY A 102 -3.88 -2.84 19.45
N LEU A 103 -3.20 -3.42 18.47
CA LEU A 103 -1.76 -3.73 18.59
C LEU A 103 -0.93 -2.47 18.86
N LEU A 104 -1.15 -1.38 18.12
CA LEU A 104 -0.41 -0.15 18.33
C LEU A 104 -0.76 0.54 19.64
N LYS A 105 -2.06 0.59 20.00
CA LYS A 105 -2.50 1.19 21.25
C LYS A 105 -1.95 0.46 22.47
N SER A 106 -2.03 -0.87 22.48
CA SER A 106 -1.48 -1.73 23.53
C SER A 106 0.03 -1.59 23.65
N LEU A 107 0.75 -1.59 22.52
CA LEU A 107 2.20 -1.41 22.48
C LEU A 107 2.63 -0.05 23.04
N PHE A 108 2.02 1.05 22.57
CA PHE A 108 2.35 2.40 23.05
C PHE A 108 1.89 2.62 24.50
N GLY A 109 0.78 2.00 24.91
CA GLY A 109 0.30 1.98 26.28
C GLY A 109 1.29 1.30 27.23
N ALA A 110 1.81 0.13 26.85
CA ALA A 110 2.83 -0.60 27.61
C ALA A 110 4.15 0.17 27.72
N LEU A 111 4.51 0.94 26.69
CA LEU A 111 5.67 1.83 26.68
C LEU A 111 5.44 3.15 27.45
N GLY A 112 4.24 3.39 27.98
CA GLY A 112 3.88 4.62 28.69
C GLY A 112 3.66 5.85 27.80
N ILE A 113 3.69 5.69 26.47
CA ILE A 113 3.58 6.78 25.49
C ILE A 113 2.10 7.02 25.16
N ARG A 114 1.36 7.60 26.11
CA ARG A 114 -0.10 7.82 25.98
C ARG A 114 -0.48 8.67 24.76
N ALA A 115 0.34 9.66 24.41
CA ALA A 115 0.09 10.52 23.25
C ALA A 115 0.06 9.77 21.92
N LEU A 116 0.81 8.67 21.78
CA LEU A 116 0.78 7.82 20.58
C LEU A 116 -0.28 6.72 20.68
N ALA A 117 -0.59 6.27 21.89
CA ALA A 117 -1.62 5.26 22.14
C ALA A 117 -3.04 5.76 21.79
N ASP A 118 -3.31 7.04 22.00
CA ASP A 118 -4.62 7.65 21.73
C ASP A 118 -4.81 8.13 20.27
N ILE A 119 -3.83 7.88 19.38
CA ILE A 119 -3.94 8.25 17.98
C ILE A 119 -5.00 7.38 17.29
N GLN A 120 -6.05 8.03 16.78
CA GLN A 120 -7.04 7.37 15.92
C GLN A 120 -6.49 7.22 14.49
N TRP A 121 -5.78 6.13 14.25
CA TRP A 121 -5.17 5.78 12.95
C TRP A 121 -6.17 5.62 11.81
N THR A 122 -7.40 5.20 12.12
CA THR A 122 -8.52 5.07 11.16
C THR A 122 -9.35 6.35 11.05
N GLY A 123 -8.98 7.40 11.76
CA GLY A 123 -9.70 8.68 11.75
C GLY A 123 -9.37 9.53 10.52
N PRO A 124 -10.19 10.54 10.19
CA PRO A 124 -10.03 11.36 8.98
C PRO A 124 -8.64 11.98 8.80
N ARG A 125 -7.94 12.27 9.91
CA ARG A 125 -6.60 12.88 9.90
C ARG A 125 -5.49 11.92 9.47
N PHE A 126 -5.57 10.64 9.86
CA PHE A 126 -4.48 9.68 9.70
C PHE A 126 -4.81 8.54 8.74
N ILE A 127 -6.06 8.42 8.27
CA ILE A 127 -6.51 7.33 7.41
C ILE A 127 -5.65 7.15 6.15
N PHE A 128 -5.20 8.25 5.54
CA PHE A 128 -4.34 8.17 4.36
C PHE A 128 -2.99 7.53 4.69
N THR A 129 -2.31 8.03 5.72
CA THR A 129 -0.98 7.56 6.12
C THR A 129 -1.04 6.13 6.66
N SER A 130 -2.07 5.79 7.44
CA SER A 130 -2.25 4.44 7.97
C SER A 130 -2.48 3.41 6.85
N MET A 131 -3.34 3.75 5.87
CA MET A 131 -3.53 2.87 4.71
C MET A 131 -2.30 2.80 3.80
N LEU A 132 -1.52 3.89 3.71
CA LEU A 132 -0.25 3.88 2.98
C LEU A 132 0.77 2.95 3.62
N ILE A 133 0.86 2.92 4.96
CA ILE A 133 1.74 2.00 5.70
C ILE A 133 1.29 0.54 5.46
N ALA A 134 0.00 0.27 5.56
CA ALA A 134 -0.55 -1.07 5.30
C ALA A 134 -0.26 -1.53 3.85
N PHE A 135 -0.39 -0.63 2.87
CA PHE A 135 -0.03 -0.88 1.47
C PHE A 135 1.47 -1.20 1.31
N CYS A 136 2.35 -0.41 1.92
CA CYS A 136 3.80 -0.65 1.87
C CYS A 136 4.14 -2.01 2.50
N PHE A 137 3.54 -2.34 3.64
CA PHE A 137 3.74 -3.64 4.30
C PHE A 137 3.43 -4.82 3.38
N GLY A 138 2.34 -4.75 2.61
CA GLY A 138 1.98 -5.79 1.64
C GLY A 138 2.89 -5.82 0.41
N SER A 139 3.42 -4.66 -0.01
CA SER A 139 4.09 -4.51 -1.31
C SER A 139 5.61 -4.70 -1.27
N VAL A 140 6.27 -4.42 -0.14
CA VAL A 140 7.74 -4.45 -0.01
C VAL A 140 8.32 -5.81 -0.40
N GLY A 141 7.71 -6.91 0.03
CA GLY A 141 8.20 -8.25 -0.27
C GLY A 141 8.22 -8.58 -1.77
N TYR A 142 7.21 -8.11 -2.50
CA TYR A 142 7.12 -8.30 -3.95
C TYR A 142 8.27 -7.58 -4.68
N PHE A 143 8.45 -6.29 -4.41
CA PHE A 143 9.54 -5.52 -5.03
C PHE A 143 10.93 -6.01 -4.61
N MET A 144 11.07 -6.47 -3.36
CA MET A 144 12.31 -7.06 -2.85
C MET A 144 12.73 -8.27 -3.68
N LEU A 145 11.80 -9.18 -4.00
CA LEU A 145 12.11 -10.36 -4.82
C LEU A 145 12.53 -9.98 -6.25
N ILE A 146 11.88 -8.99 -6.85
CA ILE A 146 12.24 -8.50 -8.19
C ILE A 146 13.67 -7.94 -8.18
N LEU A 147 13.98 -7.05 -7.23
CA LEU A 147 15.30 -6.44 -7.11
C LEU A 147 16.38 -7.48 -6.78
N LEU A 148 16.06 -8.42 -5.89
CA LEU A 148 16.97 -9.50 -5.51
C LEU A 148 17.29 -10.41 -6.69
N ALA A 149 16.29 -10.78 -7.49
CA ALA A 149 16.51 -11.56 -8.71
C ALA A 149 17.35 -10.80 -9.75
N GLY A 150 17.19 -9.48 -9.83
CA GLY A 150 18.04 -8.62 -10.65
C GLY A 150 19.49 -8.59 -10.18
N MET A 151 19.72 -8.41 -8.88
CA MET A 151 21.07 -8.37 -8.30
C MET A 151 21.80 -9.72 -8.40
N GLU A 152 21.09 -10.84 -8.24
CA GLU A 152 21.69 -12.18 -8.37
C GLU A 152 22.13 -12.54 -9.79
N ARG A 153 21.65 -11.83 -10.81
CA ARG A 153 22.10 -12.00 -12.20
C ARG A 153 23.43 -11.31 -12.50
N ILE A 154 23.88 -10.38 -11.67
CA ILE A 154 25.11 -9.62 -11.91
C ILE A 154 26.30 -10.54 -11.59
N PRO A 155 27.23 -10.78 -12.55
CA PRO A 155 28.42 -11.60 -12.31
C PRO A 155 29.24 -11.03 -11.15
N LYS A 156 29.65 -11.90 -10.22
CA LYS A 156 30.48 -11.50 -9.07
C LYS A 156 31.82 -10.88 -9.47
N GLU A 157 32.34 -11.25 -10.63
CA GLU A 157 33.58 -10.74 -11.20
C GLU A 157 33.58 -9.20 -11.30
N LEU A 158 32.44 -8.57 -11.61
CA LEU A 158 32.32 -7.11 -11.68
C LEU A 158 32.48 -6.41 -10.32
N TYR A 159 32.12 -7.09 -9.23
CA TYR A 159 32.34 -6.58 -7.86
C TYR A 159 33.81 -6.70 -7.43
N GLU A 160 34.56 -7.65 -8.00
CA GLU A 160 35.98 -7.85 -7.69
C GLU A 160 36.86 -6.79 -8.36
N PHE A 161 36.51 -6.30 -9.55
CA PHE A 161 37.24 -5.21 -10.23
C PHE A 161 37.04 -3.83 -9.62
N SER A 162 36.03 -3.66 -8.76
CA SER A 162 35.67 -2.38 -8.14
C SER A 162 36.14 -2.24 -6.68
N ARG A 163 36.88 -3.23 -6.17
CA ARG A 163 37.54 -3.23 -4.85
C ARG A 163 39.05 -3.02 -5.00
#